data_AF-A0A8T5IZY3-F1
#
_entry.id   AF-A0A8T5IZY3-F1
#
_cell.length_a   1.000
_cell.length_b   1.000
_cell.length_c   1.000
_cell.angle_alpha   90.00
_cell.angle_beta   90.00
_cell.angle_gamma   90.00
#
_symmetry.space_group_name_H-M   'P 1'
#
loop_
_entity.id
_entity.type
_entity.pdbx_description
1 polymer ?
#
loop_
_entity_poly.entity_id
_entity_poly.type
_entity_poly.pdbx_seq_one_letter_code
_entity_poly.pdbx_strand_id
1 'polypeptide(L)'
;MLPIDNRLINNSIRSVAPKVHHLTQMDPHIESLRITPIKRRDYFAEVILPKFEGLDMETSAYTENGKRSVQFMKNILPFMVIAEYDPINHKMFIIPDNLGWGTNETGLTTILGHELVHRCQFLDNPHFLDTYKFLVKKVFGSNAFDIDADEDKSYSDFIQPFMTLVEGDATFVQEQLKNEFYQGAKYNTSGLVNILGVAIGLSSLVTNKRGLMKKVMQYQKGKEIISCIYNESGRGAINRLYQLDYKQIDDIFRLNPFMYKTHIK
;
A
#
# COMPACT_ATOMS: atom_id res chain seq x y z
N MET A 1 23.22 -8.20 10.60
CA MET A 1 22.10 -8.06 9.64
C MET A 1 21.14 -9.21 9.92
N LEU A 2 19.83 -8.95 10.00
CA LEU A 2 18.84 -10.01 10.26
C LEU A 2 18.75 -10.92 9.02
N PRO A 3 19.03 -12.24 9.12
CA PRO A 3 18.92 -13.13 7.97
C PRO A 3 17.45 -13.35 7.64
N ILE A 4 16.98 -12.74 6.55
CA ILE A 4 15.60 -12.88 6.10
C ILE A 4 15.48 -14.15 5.26
N ASP A 5 15.04 -15.22 5.90
CA ASP A 5 14.72 -16.48 5.24
C ASP A 5 13.22 -16.80 5.37
N ASN A 6 12.77 -17.81 4.63
CA ASN A 6 11.35 -18.22 4.64
C ASN A 6 10.88 -18.66 6.03
N ARG A 7 11.77 -19.19 6.88
CA ARG A 7 11.41 -19.64 8.23
C ARG A 7 11.09 -18.43 9.11
N LEU A 8 11.95 -17.40 9.09
CA LEU A 8 11.74 -16.15 9.81
C LEU A 8 10.44 -15.48 9.35
N ILE A 9 10.25 -15.33 8.05
CA ILE A 9 9.04 -14.72 7.47
C ILE A 9 7.79 -15.48 7.92
N ASN A 10 7.77 -16.80 7.78
CA ASN A 10 6.61 -17.61 8.15
C ASN A 10 6.31 -17.55 9.65
N ASN A 11 7.35 -17.55 10.49
CA ASN A 11 7.19 -17.39 11.94
C ASN A 11 6.63 -16.01 12.30
N SER A 12 7.15 -14.94 11.68
CA SER A 12 6.64 -13.59 11.85
C SER A 12 5.16 -13.49 11.44
N ILE A 13 4.78 -14.01 10.27
CA ILE A 13 3.39 -14.01 9.78
C ILE A 13 2.46 -14.75 10.72
N ARG A 14 2.82 -15.97 11.15
CA ARG A 14 2.03 -16.75 12.11
C ARG A 14 1.89 -16.03 13.46
N SER A 15 2.91 -15.28 13.86
CA SER A 15 2.89 -14.48 15.08
C SER A 15 1.98 -13.26 14.97
N VAL A 16 2.02 -12.54 13.84
CA VAL A 16 1.32 -11.26 13.69
C VAL A 16 -0.11 -11.41 13.18
N ALA A 17 -0.43 -12.44 12.39
CA ALA A 17 -1.75 -12.58 11.77
C ALA A 17 -2.91 -12.61 12.78
N PRO A 18 -2.86 -13.36 13.90
CA PRO A 18 -3.93 -13.31 14.91
C PRO A 18 -4.12 -11.92 15.53
N LYS A 19 -3.05 -11.12 15.61
CA LYS A 19 -3.09 -9.75 16.17
C LYS A 19 -3.66 -8.77 15.14
N VAL A 20 -3.31 -8.92 13.86
CA VAL A 20 -3.96 -8.20 12.76
C VAL A 20 -5.45 -8.49 12.76
N HIS A 21 -5.84 -9.76 12.83
CA HIS A 21 -7.25 -10.15 12.93
C HIS A 21 -7.94 -9.51 14.14
N HIS A 22 -7.31 -9.55 15.32
CA HIS A 22 -7.83 -8.93 16.53
C HIS A 22 -8.08 -7.42 16.38
N LEU A 23 -7.10 -6.69 15.82
CA LEU A 23 -7.17 -5.23 15.68
C LEU A 23 -8.11 -4.78 14.54
N THR A 24 -8.21 -5.56 13.47
CA THR A 24 -8.96 -5.18 12.27
C THR A 24 -10.36 -5.77 12.20
N GLN A 25 -10.60 -6.88 12.90
CA GLN A 25 -11.77 -7.74 12.73
C GLN A 25 -11.91 -8.31 11.31
N MET A 26 -10.81 -8.35 10.54
CA MET A 26 -10.73 -8.89 9.19
C MET A 26 -9.87 -10.17 9.16
N ASP A 27 -10.12 -11.08 8.23
CA ASP A 27 -9.33 -12.30 8.07
C ASP A 27 -8.03 -12.01 7.27
N PRO A 28 -6.83 -12.31 7.82
CA PRO A 28 -5.58 -12.15 7.08
C PRO A 28 -5.37 -13.19 5.95
N HIS A 29 -6.21 -14.22 5.85
CA HIS A 29 -6.17 -15.26 4.82
C HIS A 29 -4.78 -15.90 4.67
N ILE A 30 -4.16 -16.29 5.78
CA ILE A 30 -2.77 -16.78 5.78
C ILE A 30 -2.59 -18.13 5.09
N GLU A 31 -3.65 -18.94 4.99
CA GLU A 31 -3.59 -20.27 4.36
C GLU A 31 -3.34 -20.19 2.85
N SER A 32 -3.86 -19.15 2.21
CA SER A 32 -3.68 -18.89 0.78
C SER A 32 -2.59 -17.85 0.48
N LEU A 33 -1.89 -17.37 1.51
CA LEU A 33 -0.87 -16.32 1.37
C LEU A 33 0.39 -16.88 0.72
N ARG A 34 0.78 -16.29 -0.41
CA ARG A 34 2.06 -16.54 -1.06
C ARG A 34 3.01 -15.38 -0.78
N ILE A 35 4.15 -15.69 -0.16
CA ILE A 35 5.19 -14.70 0.15
C ILE A 35 6.46 -15.05 -0.60
N THR A 36 7.08 -14.06 -1.24
CA THR A 36 8.29 -14.28 -2.03
C THR A 36 9.34 -13.21 -1.69
N PRO A 37 10.48 -13.61 -1.09
CA PRO A 37 11.64 -12.74 -1.00
C PRO A 37 12.25 -12.55 -2.40
N ILE A 38 12.43 -11.30 -2.81
CA ILE A 38 12.97 -10.92 -4.11
C ILE A 38 14.14 -9.96 -3.96
N LYS A 39 15.02 -9.92 -4.96
CA LYS A 39 16.12 -8.93 -4.99
C LYS A 39 15.62 -7.64 -5.60
N ARG A 40 16.22 -6.50 -5.23
CA ARG A 40 15.87 -5.17 -5.79
C ARG A 40 15.77 -5.16 -7.32
N ARG A 41 16.76 -5.76 -7.98
CA ARG A 41 16.85 -5.79 -9.45
C ARG A 41 15.69 -6.54 -10.11
N ASP A 42 15.04 -7.45 -9.39
CA ASP A 42 13.99 -8.31 -9.90
C ASP A 42 12.59 -7.71 -9.64
N TYR A 43 12.47 -6.70 -8.76
CA TYR A 43 11.19 -6.06 -8.38
C TYR A 43 10.36 -5.58 -9.58
N PHE A 44 10.99 -4.97 -10.58
CA PHE A 44 10.23 -4.52 -11.75
C PHE A 44 9.61 -5.70 -12.52
N ALA A 45 10.36 -6.77 -12.71
CA ALA A 45 9.92 -7.92 -13.50
C ALA A 45 8.98 -8.85 -12.73
N GLU A 46 9.17 -8.97 -11.40
CA GLU A 46 8.39 -9.88 -10.56
C GLU A 46 7.15 -9.23 -9.93
N VAL A 47 7.11 -7.90 -9.83
CA VAL A 47 6.02 -7.16 -9.15
C VAL A 47 5.33 -6.17 -10.09
N ILE A 48 6.09 -5.26 -10.71
CA ILE A 48 5.49 -4.16 -11.50
C ILE A 48 4.84 -4.67 -12.80
N LEU A 49 5.56 -5.46 -13.61
CA LEU A 49 5.00 -5.99 -14.85
C LEU A 49 3.77 -6.88 -14.60
N PRO A 50 3.83 -7.91 -13.72
CA PRO A 50 2.70 -8.82 -13.52
C PRO A 50 1.47 -8.12 -12.92
N LYS A 51 1.66 -7.01 -12.20
CA LYS A 51 0.55 -6.21 -11.67
C LYS A 51 -0.26 -5.56 -12.78
N PHE A 52 0.41 -4.93 -13.75
CA PHE A 52 -0.27 -4.29 -14.88
C PHE A 52 -0.79 -5.33 -15.88
N GLU A 53 -0.06 -6.43 -16.11
CA GLU A 53 -0.53 -7.55 -16.92
C GLU A 53 -1.77 -8.22 -16.31
N GLY A 54 -1.82 -8.38 -14.98
CA GLY A 54 -3.01 -8.87 -14.26
C GLY A 54 -4.21 -7.92 -14.31
N LEU A 55 -4.01 -6.70 -14.81
CA LEU A 55 -5.06 -5.74 -15.14
C LEU A 55 -5.37 -5.73 -16.65
N ASP A 56 -4.85 -6.66 -17.44
CA ASP A 56 -5.01 -6.70 -18.89
C ASP A 56 -4.53 -5.40 -19.58
N MET A 57 -3.48 -4.77 -19.03
CA MET A 57 -2.90 -3.55 -19.58
C MET A 57 -1.66 -3.87 -20.41
N GLU A 58 -1.45 -3.09 -21.48
CA GLU A 58 -0.21 -3.18 -22.24
C GLU A 58 0.97 -2.65 -21.42
N THR A 59 2.09 -3.37 -21.42
CA THR A 59 3.32 -3.05 -20.66
C THR A 59 4.52 -2.76 -21.56
N SER A 60 4.27 -2.50 -22.84
CA SER A 60 5.28 -2.02 -23.77
C SER A 60 5.45 -0.50 -23.64
N ALA A 61 6.69 -0.02 -23.58
CA ALA A 61 6.99 1.41 -23.57
C ALA A 61 7.53 1.85 -24.94
N TYR A 62 6.66 2.34 -25.80
CA TYR A 62 6.98 2.80 -27.15
C TYR A 62 7.47 4.25 -27.16
N THR A 63 6.86 5.11 -26.34
CA THR A 63 7.20 6.54 -26.29
C THR A 63 8.46 6.79 -25.47
N GLU A 64 9.10 7.94 -25.72
CA GLU A 64 10.25 8.37 -24.91
C GLU A 64 9.87 8.61 -23.43
N ASN A 65 8.65 9.13 -23.20
CA ASN A 65 8.14 9.32 -21.84
C ASN A 65 7.89 7.99 -21.15
N GLY A 66 7.28 7.00 -21.82
CA GLY A 66 7.08 5.68 -21.25
C GLY A 66 8.38 4.96 -20.96
N LYS A 67 9.40 5.09 -21.82
CA LYS A 67 10.75 4.57 -21.55
C LYS A 67 11.35 5.18 -20.28
N ARG A 68 11.18 6.48 -20.06
CA ARG A 68 11.62 7.16 -18.82
C ARG A 68 10.84 6.67 -17.59
N SER A 69 9.53 6.49 -17.71
CA SER A 69 8.70 5.91 -16.65
C SER A 69 9.21 4.51 -16.26
N VAL A 70 9.47 3.65 -17.25
CA VAL A 70 10.04 2.31 -17.01
C VAL A 70 11.42 2.39 -16.35
N GLN A 71 12.31 3.27 -16.80
CA GLN A 71 13.63 3.45 -16.17
C GLN A 71 13.50 3.92 -14.72
N PHE A 72 12.60 4.86 -14.42
CA PHE A 72 12.31 5.29 -13.06
C PHE A 72 11.82 4.12 -12.20
N MET A 73 10.85 3.34 -12.70
CA MET A 73 10.32 2.16 -12.02
C MET A 73 11.36 1.07 -11.78
N LYS A 74 12.31 0.88 -12.71
CA LYS A 74 13.40 -0.09 -12.56
C LYS A 74 14.49 0.36 -11.60
N ASN A 75 14.82 1.65 -11.59
CA ASN A 75 16.05 2.13 -10.93
C ASN A 75 15.80 2.82 -9.60
N ILE A 76 14.60 3.35 -9.36
CA ILE A 76 14.28 4.13 -8.15
C ILE A 76 13.34 3.36 -7.22
N LEU A 77 12.22 2.86 -7.75
CA LEU A 77 11.21 2.20 -6.91
C LEU A 77 11.72 1.03 -6.08
N PRO A 78 12.59 0.14 -6.58
CA PRO A 78 13.04 -1.00 -5.80
C PRO A 78 13.87 -0.60 -4.58
N PHE A 79 14.32 0.65 -4.46
CA PHE A 79 15.04 1.14 -3.28
C PHE A 79 14.10 1.77 -2.23
N MET A 80 12.83 1.92 -2.56
CA MET A 80 11.83 2.58 -1.71
C MET A 80 10.86 1.62 -1.02
N VAL A 81 10.84 0.36 -1.44
CA VAL A 81 9.85 -0.64 -1.02
C VAL A 81 10.55 -1.75 -0.24
N ILE A 82 10.14 -1.95 1.02
CA ILE A 82 10.68 -3.06 1.84
C ILE A 82 9.85 -4.32 1.65
N ALA A 83 8.53 -4.17 1.69
CA ALA A 83 7.57 -5.21 1.44
C ALA A 83 6.37 -4.60 0.71
N GLU A 84 5.61 -5.44 0.02
CA GLU A 84 4.39 -5.02 -0.66
C GLU A 84 3.45 -6.20 -0.82
N TYR A 85 2.20 -6.01 -0.41
CA TYR A 85 1.10 -6.83 -0.86
C TYR A 85 0.58 -6.35 -2.21
N ASP A 86 0.59 -7.23 -3.21
CA ASP A 86 -0.06 -7.01 -4.49
C ASP A 86 -1.48 -7.61 -4.47
N PRO A 87 -2.51 -6.75 -4.45
CA PRO A 87 -3.90 -7.22 -4.41
C PRO A 87 -4.39 -7.77 -5.75
N ILE A 88 -3.69 -7.50 -6.87
CA ILE A 88 -4.08 -8.02 -8.19
C ILE A 88 -3.69 -9.49 -8.32
N ASN A 89 -2.47 -9.82 -7.91
CA ASN A 89 -1.94 -11.18 -8.01
C ASN A 89 -2.03 -11.98 -6.71
N HIS A 90 -2.57 -11.38 -5.64
CA HIS A 90 -2.71 -11.97 -4.30
C HIS A 90 -1.40 -12.50 -3.71
N LYS A 91 -0.30 -11.77 -3.94
CA LYS A 91 1.06 -12.12 -3.49
C LYS A 91 1.64 -11.04 -2.59
N MET A 92 2.47 -11.44 -1.64
CA MET A 92 3.27 -10.54 -0.84
C MET A 92 4.73 -10.69 -1.24
N PHE A 93 5.41 -9.57 -1.44
CA PHE A 93 6.82 -9.52 -1.77
C PHE A 93 7.58 -8.87 -0.64
N ILE A 94 8.82 -9.31 -0.43
CA ILE A 94 9.75 -8.69 0.50
C ILE A 94 11.05 -8.47 -0.27
N ILE A 95 11.68 -7.31 -0.10
CA ILE A 95 13.00 -7.00 -0.62
C ILE A 95 13.97 -6.96 0.58
N PRO A 96 14.61 -8.09 0.94
CA PRO A 96 15.50 -8.16 2.10
C PRO A 96 16.62 -7.13 2.07
N ASP A 97 17.10 -6.78 0.87
CA ASP A 97 18.17 -5.82 0.66
C ASP A 97 17.85 -4.41 1.22
N ASN A 98 16.56 -4.06 1.34
CA ASN A 98 16.10 -2.76 1.85
C ASN A 98 15.93 -2.69 3.36
N LEU A 99 16.05 -3.82 4.08
CA LEU A 99 16.00 -3.82 5.53
C LEU A 99 17.32 -3.26 6.07
N GLY A 100 17.25 -2.04 6.59
CA GLY A 100 18.41 -1.31 7.08
C GLY A 100 19.04 -1.94 8.32
N TRP A 101 20.29 -1.58 8.58
CA TRP A 101 20.98 -1.92 9.82
C TRP A 101 20.21 -1.40 11.03
N GLY A 102 19.96 -2.28 11.99
CA GLY A 102 19.17 -2.00 13.19
C GLY A 102 17.71 -2.49 13.12
N THR A 103 17.25 -2.99 11.97
CA THR A 103 15.95 -3.70 11.92
C THR A 103 16.04 -5.04 12.64
N ASN A 104 15.19 -5.27 13.64
CA ASN A 104 15.10 -6.52 14.38
C ASN A 104 13.89 -7.35 13.95
N GLU A 105 13.78 -8.58 14.47
CA GLU A 105 12.71 -9.52 14.13
C GLU A 105 11.31 -8.96 14.43
N THR A 106 11.14 -8.27 15.55
CA THR A 106 9.86 -7.62 15.88
C THR A 106 9.56 -6.45 14.94
N GLY A 107 10.57 -5.69 14.50
CA GLY A 107 10.44 -4.69 13.45
C GLY A 107 9.96 -5.27 12.12
N LEU A 108 10.61 -6.35 11.64
CA LEU A 108 10.15 -7.09 10.46
C LEU A 108 8.71 -7.58 10.64
N THR A 109 8.39 -8.13 11.82
CA THR A 109 7.06 -8.65 12.14
C THR A 109 5.99 -7.55 12.05
N THR A 110 6.28 -6.33 12.51
CA THR A 110 5.35 -5.19 12.36
C THR A 110 5.17 -4.76 10.90
N ILE A 111 6.23 -4.79 10.07
CA ILE A 111 6.14 -4.50 8.63
C ILE A 111 5.26 -5.55 7.93
N LEU A 112 5.46 -6.83 8.24
CA LEU A 112 4.60 -7.89 7.69
C LEU A 112 3.15 -7.77 8.18
N GLY A 113 2.94 -7.27 9.40
CA GLY A 113 1.63 -6.91 9.91
C GLY A 113 0.94 -5.84 9.06
N HIS A 114 1.66 -4.80 8.64
CA HIS A 114 1.17 -3.77 7.72
C HIS A 114 0.70 -4.37 6.38
N GLU A 115 1.53 -5.22 5.76
CA GLU A 115 1.16 -5.88 4.50
C GLU A 115 -0.03 -6.84 4.64
N LEU A 116 -0.16 -7.50 5.79
CA LEU A 116 -1.34 -8.32 6.09
C LEU A 116 -2.61 -7.47 6.20
N VAL A 117 -2.53 -6.24 6.71
CA VAL A 117 -3.69 -5.34 6.74
C VAL A 117 -4.13 -5.01 5.32
N HIS A 118 -3.21 -4.69 4.40
CA HIS A 118 -3.57 -4.51 2.99
C HIS A 118 -4.24 -5.73 2.40
N ARG A 119 -3.74 -6.93 2.71
CA ARG A 119 -4.37 -8.17 2.30
C ARG A 119 -5.80 -8.30 2.81
N CYS A 120 -6.03 -8.06 4.10
CA CYS A 120 -7.37 -8.03 4.68
C CYS A 120 -8.29 -7.05 3.94
N GLN A 121 -7.84 -5.81 3.77
CA GLN A 121 -8.61 -4.72 3.15
C GLN A 121 -9.13 -5.13 1.76
N PHE A 122 -8.31 -5.77 0.93
CA PHE A 122 -8.70 -6.15 -0.43
C PHE A 122 -9.42 -7.50 -0.54
N LEU A 123 -9.11 -8.49 0.31
CA LEU A 123 -9.75 -9.80 0.24
C LEU A 123 -11.12 -9.84 0.92
N ASP A 124 -11.29 -9.14 2.04
CA ASP A 124 -12.56 -9.09 2.76
C ASP A 124 -13.55 -8.11 2.13
N ASN A 125 -13.07 -7.22 1.25
CA ASN A 125 -13.89 -6.23 0.55
C ASN A 125 -13.70 -6.34 -0.98
N PRO A 126 -14.28 -7.35 -1.65
CA PRO A 126 -14.06 -7.58 -3.08
C PRO A 126 -14.44 -6.38 -3.97
N HIS A 127 -15.52 -5.68 -3.65
CA HIS A 127 -15.93 -4.49 -4.40
C HIS A 127 -14.93 -3.32 -4.27
N PHE A 128 -14.21 -3.25 -3.14
CA PHE A 128 -13.13 -2.27 -2.92
C PHE A 128 -11.94 -2.60 -3.83
N LEU A 129 -11.61 -3.88 -4.00
CA LEU A 129 -10.62 -4.34 -4.99
C LEU A 129 -11.06 -4.02 -6.42
N ASP A 130 -12.32 -4.23 -6.77
CA ASP A 130 -12.82 -3.90 -8.11
C ASP A 130 -12.77 -2.39 -8.39
N THR A 131 -13.09 -1.57 -7.38
CA THR A 131 -12.95 -0.11 -7.45
C THR A 131 -11.49 0.30 -7.64
N TYR A 132 -10.57 -0.31 -6.89
CA TYR A 132 -9.13 -0.09 -7.06
C TYR A 132 -8.67 -0.43 -8.48
N LYS A 133 -9.02 -1.61 -9.00
CA LYS A 133 -8.70 -2.03 -10.38
C LYS A 133 -9.23 -1.03 -11.40
N PHE A 134 -10.47 -0.58 -11.23
CA PHE A 134 -11.08 0.43 -12.08
C PHE A 134 -10.31 1.74 -12.05
N LEU A 135 -9.99 2.28 -10.87
CA LEU A 135 -9.26 3.53 -10.73
C LEU A 135 -7.86 3.45 -11.35
N VAL A 136 -7.14 2.34 -11.16
CA VAL A 136 -5.83 2.12 -11.78
C VAL A 136 -5.93 2.14 -13.30
N LYS A 137 -6.85 1.35 -13.88
CA LYS A 137 -7.08 1.34 -15.33
C LYS A 137 -7.46 2.72 -15.87
N LYS A 138 -8.18 3.55 -15.10
CA LYS A 138 -8.53 4.91 -15.50
C LYS A 138 -7.37 5.89 -15.42
N VAL A 139 -6.46 5.70 -14.47
CA VAL A 139 -5.29 6.58 -14.27
C VAL A 139 -4.16 6.31 -15.24
N PHE A 140 -4.04 5.07 -15.71
CA PHE A 140 -2.97 4.63 -16.61
C PHE A 140 -3.47 4.24 -18.02
N GLY A 141 -4.78 4.29 -18.26
CA GLY A 141 -5.35 3.96 -19.57
C GLY A 141 -5.14 2.51 -20.00
N SER A 142 -5.00 2.32 -21.31
CA SER A 142 -4.77 1.02 -21.96
C SER A 142 -3.32 0.54 -21.85
N ASN A 143 -2.37 1.46 -21.74
CA ASN A 143 -0.95 1.16 -21.67
C ASN A 143 -0.36 1.71 -20.37
N ALA A 144 0.13 0.82 -19.52
CA ALA A 144 0.61 1.17 -18.18
C ALA A 144 1.80 2.15 -18.18
N PHE A 145 2.55 2.24 -19.28
CA PHE A 145 3.79 2.99 -19.35
C PHE A 145 3.73 4.18 -20.30
N ASP A 146 3.01 4.06 -21.40
CA ASP A 146 2.73 5.18 -22.30
C ASP A 146 1.42 5.84 -21.88
N ILE A 147 1.50 7.00 -21.23
CA ILE A 147 0.31 7.78 -20.88
C ILE A 147 -0.36 8.23 -22.19
N ASP A 148 -1.59 7.77 -22.42
CA ASP A 148 -2.37 8.14 -23.59
C ASP A 148 -2.91 9.58 -23.44
N ALA A 149 -3.01 10.31 -24.55
CA ALA A 149 -3.47 11.71 -24.53
C ALA A 149 -4.97 11.88 -24.18
N ASP A 150 -5.76 10.79 -24.29
CA ASP A 150 -7.22 10.75 -24.07
C ASP A 150 -7.63 10.38 -22.63
N GLU A 151 -6.69 10.31 -21.70
CA GLU A 151 -6.99 9.89 -20.33
C GLU A 151 -7.62 11.00 -19.49
N ASP A 152 -8.74 10.66 -18.84
CA ASP A 152 -9.42 11.53 -17.90
C ASP A 152 -8.62 11.64 -16.60
N LYS A 153 -7.71 12.62 -16.58
CA LYS A 153 -6.85 12.95 -15.42
C LYS A 153 -7.65 13.22 -14.14
N SER A 154 -8.97 13.44 -14.20
CA SER A 154 -9.80 13.57 -13.00
C SER A 154 -9.86 12.29 -12.16
N TYR A 155 -9.55 11.12 -12.71
CA TYR A 155 -9.47 9.89 -11.90
C TYR A 155 -8.23 9.83 -11.02
N SER A 156 -7.17 10.55 -11.36
CA SER A 156 -5.99 10.68 -10.48
C SER A 156 -6.32 11.43 -9.18
N ASP A 157 -7.37 12.24 -9.20
CA ASP A 157 -7.88 13.00 -8.08
C ASP A 157 -8.67 12.13 -7.09
N PHE A 158 -9.22 11.00 -7.53
CA PHE A 158 -9.94 10.02 -6.70
C PHE A 158 -9.05 8.92 -6.14
N ILE A 159 -8.02 8.50 -6.90
CA ILE A 159 -7.14 7.40 -6.49
C ILE A 159 -6.29 7.76 -5.27
N GLN A 160 -5.98 9.04 -5.10
CA GLN A 160 -5.16 9.54 -4.00
C GLN A 160 -5.87 9.42 -2.64
N PRO A 161 -7.09 9.94 -2.43
CA PRO A 161 -7.84 9.71 -1.20
C PRO A 161 -8.12 8.22 -0.94
N PHE A 162 -8.40 7.45 -1.99
CA PHE A 162 -8.55 6.00 -1.89
C PHE A 162 -7.30 5.32 -1.29
N MET A 163 -6.10 5.63 -1.82
CA MET A 163 -4.84 5.12 -1.26
C MET A 163 -4.53 5.71 0.12
N THR A 164 -5.02 6.92 0.43
CA THR A 164 -4.84 7.54 1.74
C THR A 164 -5.61 6.78 2.83
N LEU A 165 -6.82 6.27 2.52
CA LEU A 165 -7.55 5.35 3.40
C LEU A 165 -6.77 4.05 3.63
N VAL A 166 -6.32 3.41 2.54
CA VAL A 166 -5.59 2.13 2.56
C VAL A 166 -4.33 2.18 3.42
N GLU A 167 -3.45 3.13 3.13
CA GLU A 167 -2.18 3.30 3.86
C GLU A 167 -2.39 3.87 5.26
N GLY A 168 -3.36 4.77 5.43
CA GLY A 168 -3.69 5.36 6.73
C GLY A 168 -4.13 4.31 7.75
N ASP A 169 -5.01 3.39 7.34
CA ASP A 169 -5.47 2.30 8.21
C ASP A 169 -4.37 1.27 8.50
N ALA A 170 -3.63 0.85 7.47
CA ALA A 170 -2.51 -0.08 7.66
C ALA A 170 -1.44 0.50 8.61
N THR A 171 -1.10 1.79 8.46
CA THR A 171 -0.15 2.48 9.35
C THR A 171 -0.70 2.62 10.77
N PHE A 172 -2.00 2.92 10.92
CA PHE A 172 -2.66 2.99 12.23
C PHE A 172 -2.56 1.65 12.97
N VAL A 173 -2.90 0.55 12.28
CA VAL A 173 -2.79 -0.81 12.83
C VAL A 173 -1.33 -1.19 13.11
N GLN A 174 -0.39 -0.80 12.24
CA GLN A 174 1.04 -1.03 12.48
C GLN A 174 1.52 -0.36 13.78
N GLU A 175 1.04 0.85 14.07
CA GLU A 175 1.34 1.56 15.32
C GLU A 175 0.74 0.85 16.54
N GLN A 176 -0.50 0.38 16.45
CA GLN A 176 -1.10 -0.46 17.50
C GLN A 176 -0.32 -1.76 17.72
N LEU A 177 0.06 -2.46 16.65
CA LEU A 177 0.89 -3.67 16.72
C LEU A 177 2.19 -3.41 17.47
N LYS A 178 2.87 -2.30 17.15
CA LYS A 178 4.10 -1.89 17.81
C LYS A 178 3.87 -1.58 19.29
N ASN A 179 2.84 -0.82 19.63
CA ASN A 179 2.62 -0.34 20.99
C ASN A 179 2.07 -1.43 21.93
N GLU A 180 1.24 -2.33 21.41
CA GLU A 180 0.52 -3.33 22.22
C GLU A 180 1.26 -4.68 22.27
N PHE A 181 1.86 -5.12 21.16
CA PHE A 181 2.38 -6.49 21.04
C PHE A 181 3.89 -6.56 20.78
N TYR A 182 4.48 -5.51 20.21
CA TYR A 182 5.87 -5.52 19.74
C TYR A 182 6.63 -4.25 20.17
N GLN A 183 6.59 -3.91 21.47
CA GLN A 183 7.16 -2.66 22.01
C GLN A 183 8.66 -2.47 21.75
N GLY A 184 9.39 -3.58 21.52
CA GLY A 184 10.80 -3.58 21.13
C GLY A 184 11.05 -3.47 19.62
N ALA A 185 10.03 -3.28 18.79
CA ALA A 185 10.16 -3.22 17.34
C ALA A 185 11.03 -2.05 16.91
N LYS A 186 12.12 -2.38 16.23
CA LYS A 186 13.02 -1.43 15.60
C LYS A 186 13.03 -1.78 14.12
N TYR A 187 12.62 -0.85 13.29
CA TYR A 187 12.82 -0.93 11.85
C TYR A 187 13.48 0.37 11.41
N ASN A 188 14.59 0.23 10.70
CA ASN A 188 15.34 1.36 10.17
C ASN A 188 15.37 1.21 8.66
N THR A 189 14.95 2.25 7.97
CA THR A 189 14.75 2.20 6.53
C THR A 189 15.83 3.05 5.91
N SER A 190 16.51 2.53 4.88
CA SER A 190 17.67 3.20 4.30
C SER A 190 17.26 4.49 3.57
N GLY A 191 17.20 5.61 4.30
CA GLY A 191 17.38 7.00 3.83
C GLY A 191 16.38 7.60 2.84
N LEU A 192 15.56 6.79 2.16
CA LEU A 192 14.53 7.24 1.24
C LEU A 192 13.23 6.64 1.71
N VAL A 193 12.43 7.46 2.40
CA VAL A 193 10.98 7.35 2.62
C VAL A 193 10.38 5.98 2.26
N ASN A 194 9.91 5.26 3.27
CA ASN A 194 9.00 4.13 3.07
C ASN A 194 7.77 4.63 2.33
N ILE A 195 7.66 4.29 1.06
CA ILE A 195 6.40 4.41 0.37
C ILE A 195 5.90 2.99 0.22
N LEU A 196 5.10 2.60 1.18
CA LEU A 196 4.16 1.51 1.05
C LEU A 196 3.02 2.10 0.18
N GLY A 197 2.73 1.47 -0.97
CA GLY A 197 1.76 1.99 -1.94
C GLY A 197 2.31 2.75 -3.16
N VAL A 198 3.59 2.61 -3.54
CA VAL A 198 4.15 3.34 -4.71
C VAL A 198 3.48 2.98 -6.03
N ALA A 199 2.95 1.77 -6.16
CA ALA A 199 2.60 1.19 -7.46
C ALA A 199 1.57 1.98 -8.28
N ILE A 200 0.84 2.94 -7.70
CA ILE A 200 -0.29 3.58 -8.38
C ILE A 200 -0.21 5.08 -8.53
N GLY A 201 0.39 5.80 -7.59
CA GLY A 201 0.52 7.24 -7.79
C GLY A 201 1.70 7.62 -8.70
N LEU A 202 2.12 6.73 -9.60
CA LEU A 202 3.23 6.95 -10.52
C LEU A 202 3.02 8.18 -11.41
N SER A 203 1.78 8.50 -11.78
CA SER A 203 1.44 9.71 -12.56
C SER A 203 1.98 11.00 -11.90
N SER A 204 1.96 11.09 -10.57
CA SER A 204 2.49 12.26 -9.83
C SER A 204 3.96 12.12 -9.39
N LEU A 205 4.54 10.91 -9.46
CA LEU A 205 5.92 10.64 -9.05
C LEU A 205 6.92 10.85 -10.19
N VAL A 206 6.48 10.60 -11.43
CA VAL A 206 7.28 10.76 -12.64
C VAL A 206 7.68 12.24 -12.87
N THR A 207 7.03 13.21 -12.21
CA THR A 207 7.24 14.63 -12.50
C THR A 207 8.14 15.42 -11.53
N ASN A 208 8.31 15.05 -10.23
CA ASN A 208 9.32 15.70 -9.36
C ASN A 208 9.46 15.10 -7.93
N LYS A 209 10.64 15.30 -7.28
CA LYS A 209 10.90 15.00 -5.84
C LYS A 209 9.88 15.62 -4.87
N ARG A 210 9.25 16.75 -5.23
CA ARG A 210 8.17 17.39 -4.45
C ARG A 210 6.89 16.55 -4.39
N GLY A 211 6.60 15.75 -5.42
CA GLY A 211 5.44 14.84 -5.44
C GLY A 211 5.57 13.70 -4.43
N LEU A 212 6.80 13.23 -4.20
CA LEU A 212 7.13 12.21 -3.21
C LEU A 212 6.81 12.67 -1.79
N MET A 213 7.31 13.84 -1.39
CA MET A 213 7.10 14.41 -0.05
C MET A 213 5.62 14.74 0.21
N LYS A 214 4.88 15.20 -0.82
CA LYS A 214 3.43 15.43 -0.70
C LYS A 214 2.66 14.15 -0.32
N LYS A 215 3.06 13.00 -0.86
CA LYS A 215 2.41 11.71 -0.52
C LYS A 215 2.69 11.24 0.89
N VAL A 216 3.92 11.40 1.38
CA VAL A 216 4.26 11.05 2.78
C VAL A 216 3.39 11.82 3.76
N MET A 217 3.24 13.12 3.54
CA MET A 217 2.37 13.97 4.37
C MET A 217 0.90 13.55 4.26
N GLN A 218 0.46 13.05 3.10
CA GLN A 218 -0.90 12.57 2.92
C GLN A 218 -1.16 11.25 3.65
N TYR A 219 -0.21 10.32 3.67
CA TYR A 219 -0.38 9.07 4.41
C TYR A 219 -0.41 9.30 5.92
N GLN A 220 0.42 10.24 6.40
CA GLN A 220 0.33 10.72 7.78
C GLN A 220 -1.04 11.34 8.09
N LYS A 221 -1.58 12.17 7.17
CA LYS A 221 -2.96 12.69 7.27
C LYS A 221 -3.99 11.56 7.31
N GLY A 222 -3.83 10.52 6.47
CA GLY A 222 -4.70 9.36 6.44
C GLY A 222 -4.76 8.65 7.80
N LYS A 223 -3.60 8.40 8.41
CA LYS A 223 -3.52 7.82 9.75
C LYS A 223 -4.23 8.66 10.81
N GLU A 224 -4.08 9.99 10.77
CA GLU A 224 -4.75 10.90 11.70
C GLU A 224 -6.28 10.86 11.56
N ILE A 225 -6.78 10.81 10.33
CA ILE A 225 -8.21 10.63 10.05
C ILE A 225 -8.70 9.30 10.60
N ILE A 226 -7.99 8.19 10.32
CA ILE A 226 -8.36 6.87 10.83
C ILE A 226 -8.35 6.82 12.35
N SER A 227 -7.32 7.40 13.00
CA SER A 227 -7.24 7.49 14.45
C SER A 227 -8.43 8.26 15.04
N CYS A 228 -8.83 9.38 14.42
CA CYS A 228 -10.01 10.14 14.82
C CYS A 228 -11.29 9.29 14.72
N ILE A 229 -11.53 8.63 13.59
CA ILE A 229 -12.69 7.76 13.39
C ILE A 229 -12.70 6.61 14.39
N TYR A 230 -11.54 5.99 14.65
CA TYR A 230 -11.40 4.92 15.64
C TYR A 230 -11.77 5.39 17.05
N ASN A 231 -11.23 6.53 17.49
CA ASN A 231 -11.46 7.03 18.83
C ASN A 231 -12.91 7.46 19.06
N GLU A 232 -13.59 7.95 18.02
CA GLU A 232 -14.99 8.39 18.12
C GLU A 232 -15.99 7.24 17.94
N SER A 233 -15.72 6.31 17.03
CA SER A 233 -16.72 5.34 16.53
C SER A 233 -16.25 3.88 16.48
N GLY A 234 -15.00 3.62 16.86
CA GLY A 234 -14.39 2.28 16.92
C GLY A 234 -14.07 1.66 15.56
N ARG A 235 -13.49 0.45 15.60
CA ARG A 235 -13.06 -0.29 14.39
C ARG A 235 -14.17 -0.53 13.38
N GLY A 236 -15.41 -0.78 13.85
CA GLY A 236 -16.55 -1.01 12.98
C GLY A 236 -16.85 0.16 12.03
N ALA A 237 -16.56 1.41 12.42
CA ALA A 237 -16.71 2.56 11.55
C ALA A 237 -15.67 2.61 10.43
N ILE A 238 -14.41 2.25 10.72
CA ILE A 238 -13.36 2.12 9.72
C ILE A 238 -13.71 1.02 8.71
N ASN A 239 -14.20 -0.13 9.20
CA ASN A 239 -14.58 -1.25 8.32
C ASN A 239 -15.71 -0.86 7.35
N ARG A 240 -16.63 0.06 7.74
CA ARG A 240 -17.65 0.61 6.84
C ARG A 240 -17.08 1.52 5.75
N LEU A 241 -15.92 2.13 5.93
CA LEU A 241 -15.28 2.95 4.88
C LEU A 241 -14.94 2.10 3.65
N TYR A 242 -14.61 0.82 3.85
CA TYR A 242 -14.37 -0.12 2.75
C TYR A 242 -15.62 -0.55 2.01
N GLN A 243 -16.81 -0.12 2.43
CA GLN A 243 -18.10 -0.34 1.75
C GLN A 243 -18.54 0.87 0.91
N LEU A 244 -17.79 1.96 0.96
CA LEU A 244 -18.08 3.19 0.25
C LEU A 244 -17.50 3.17 -1.16
N ASP A 245 -18.14 3.88 -2.07
CA ASP A 245 -17.56 4.13 -3.39
C ASP A 245 -16.41 5.16 -3.31
N TYR A 246 -15.64 5.27 -4.39
CA TYR A 246 -14.47 6.15 -4.44
C TYR A 246 -14.81 7.65 -4.34
N LYS A 247 -16.04 8.07 -4.67
CA LYS A 247 -16.46 9.47 -4.55
C LYS A 247 -16.80 9.81 -3.10
N GLN A 248 -17.48 8.90 -2.41
CA GLN A 248 -17.75 9.03 -0.98
C GLN A 248 -16.45 9.03 -0.16
N ILE A 249 -15.48 8.20 -0.52
CA ILE A 249 -14.14 8.21 0.09
C ILE A 249 -13.44 9.55 -0.18
N ASP A 250 -13.51 10.05 -1.42
CA ASP A 250 -12.95 11.35 -1.79
C ASP A 250 -13.54 12.49 -0.94
N ASP A 251 -14.87 12.54 -0.80
CA ASP A 251 -15.56 13.52 0.04
C ASP A 251 -15.03 13.50 1.49
N ILE A 252 -14.90 12.32 2.09
CA ILE A 252 -14.35 12.16 3.45
C ILE A 252 -12.91 12.69 3.51
N PHE A 253 -12.02 12.22 2.63
CA PHE A 253 -10.59 12.51 2.77
C PHE A 253 -10.18 13.91 2.25
N ARG A 254 -11.04 14.57 1.47
CA ARG A 254 -10.91 15.99 1.10
C ARG A 254 -11.41 16.94 2.19
N LEU A 255 -12.43 16.56 2.95
CA LEU A 255 -12.92 17.36 4.06
C LEU A 255 -11.84 17.54 5.15
N ASN A 256 -11.89 18.69 5.83
CA ASN A 256 -11.00 18.98 6.96
C ASN A 256 -11.24 17.95 8.07
N PRO A 257 -10.20 17.39 8.72
CA PRO A 257 -10.35 16.35 9.73
C PRO A 257 -11.37 16.60 10.85
N PHE A 258 -11.78 17.85 11.06
CA PHE A 258 -12.75 18.23 12.09
C PHE A 258 -14.23 18.19 11.64
N MET A 259 -14.53 17.82 10.38
CA MET A 259 -15.88 17.88 9.80
C MET A 259 -16.58 16.52 9.66
N TYR A 260 -16.01 15.41 10.17
CA TYR A 260 -16.53 14.04 9.95
C TYR A 260 -17.86 13.69 10.62
N LYS A 261 -18.38 14.56 11.50
CA LYS A 261 -19.55 14.29 12.35
C LYS A 261 -20.86 14.05 11.60
N THR A 262 -20.95 14.37 10.31
CA THR A 262 -22.21 14.34 9.55
C THR A 262 -22.38 13.14 8.62
N HIS A 263 -21.31 12.38 8.29
CA HIS A 263 -21.36 11.36 7.23
C HIS A 263 -21.24 9.91 7.71
N ILE A 264 -20.86 9.69 8.98
CA ILE A 264 -20.74 8.35 9.56
C ILE A 264 -21.78 8.23 10.69
N LYS A 265 -23.03 7.94 10.32
CA LYS A 265 -24.07 7.45 11.24
C LYS A 265 -24.66 6.17 10.68
#